data_AF-A0A7C4AHB2-F1
#
_entry.id   AF-A0A7C4AHB2-F1
#
_cell.length_a   1.000
_cell.length_b   1.000
_cell.length_c   1.000
_cell.angle_alpha   90.00
_cell.angle_beta   90.00
_cell.angle_gamma   90.00
#
_symmetry.space_group_name_H-M   'P 1'
#
loop_
_entity.id
_entity.type
_entity.pdbx_description
1 polymer ?
#
loop_
_entity_poly.entity_id
_entity_poly.type
_entity_poly.pdbx_seq_one_letter_code
_entity_poly.pdbx_strand_id
1 'polypeptide(L)'
;MNGSTPSKPRAAAMGTGLAAALLWAYWLTFAEMAARWSSDPQYSHGYLVPAFAGLLLWQRRARLPAVWQSHPAGGGLMALALLLRCLAGHADIAVLDASVERVISPETLCQGVDFTPFAGLAARGWPRHVLLRGVPIVQDGALRAGPGTGRFVQRRLP
;
A
#
# COMPACT_ATOMS: atom_id res chain seq x y z
N MET A 1 38.31 -3.10 30.99
CA MET A 1 37.35 -1.98 30.94
C MET A 1 37.37 -1.40 29.53
N ASN A 2 36.53 -1.89 28.61
CA ASN A 2 36.42 -1.34 27.25
C ASN A 2 35.06 -0.66 27.12
N GLY A 3 35.02 0.63 27.43
CA GLY A 3 33.86 1.48 27.20
C GLY A 3 33.81 1.92 25.74
N SER A 4 33.19 1.13 24.87
CA SER A 4 32.79 1.60 23.54
C SER A 4 31.56 2.49 23.72
N THR A 5 31.78 3.80 23.75
CA THR A 5 30.71 4.80 23.64
C THR A 5 29.90 4.53 22.37
N PRO A 6 28.57 4.35 22.44
CA PRO A 6 27.79 4.12 21.23
C PRO A 6 27.76 5.40 20.39
N SER A 7 28.14 5.27 19.12
CA SER A 7 28.13 6.33 18.11
C SER A 7 26.69 6.83 17.85
N LYS A 8 26.26 7.85 18.58
CA LYS A 8 25.01 8.60 18.42
C LYS A 8 24.59 8.90 16.96
N PRO A 9 25.48 9.24 16.00
CA PRO A 9 25.06 9.57 14.63
C PRO A 9 24.47 8.39 13.84
N ARG A 10 24.91 7.14 14.09
CA ARG A 10 24.42 5.97 13.35
C ARG A 10 22.97 5.62 13.72
N ALA A 11 22.59 5.79 14.98
CA ALA A 11 21.23 5.57 15.45
C ALA A 11 20.25 6.61 14.88
N ALA A 12 20.66 7.88 14.84
CA ALA A 12 19.86 8.95 14.24
C ALA A 12 19.65 8.75 12.72
N ALA A 13 20.71 8.37 12.00
CA ALA A 13 20.62 8.05 10.57
C ALA A 13 19.71 6.84 10.30
N MET A 14 19.79 5.79 11.12
CA MET A 14 18.96 4.59 10.99
C MET A 14 17.48 4.87 11.31
N GLY A 15 17.19 5.67 12.35
CA GLY A 15 15.83 6.11 12.66
C GLY A 15 15.22 6.97 11.55
N THR A 16 16.01 7.88 10.96
CA THR A 16 15.59 8.70 9.83
C THR A 16 15.33 7.84 8.58
N GLY A 17 16.21 6.88 8.29
CA GLY A 17 16.04 5.94 7.18
C GLY A 17 14.79 5.07 7.34
N LEU A 18 14.52 4.58 8.55
CA LEU A 18 13.31 3.82 8.85
C LEU A 18 12.04 4.66 8.68
N ALA A 19 12.04 5.90 9.17
CA ALA A 19 10.91 6.81 8.99
C ALA A 19 10.65 7.11 7.51
N ALA A 20 11.71 7.36 6.72
CA ALA A 20 11.60 7.57 5.29
C ALA A 20 11.06 6.31 4.56
N ALA A 21 11.55 5.12 4.93
CA ALA A 21 11.07 3.84 4.40
C ALA A 21 9.58 3.60 4.70
N LEU A 22 9.14 3.89 5.93
CA LEU A 22 7.73 3.77 6.32
C LEU A 22 6.85 4.77 5.57
N LEU A 23 7.27 6.04 5.48
CA LEU A 23 6.54 7.05 4.72
C LEU A 23 6.40 6.64 3.25
N TRP A 24 7.49 6.18 2.64
CA TRP A 24 7.47 5.70 1.26
C TRP A 24 6.56 4.47 1.09
N ALA A 25 6.69 3.47 1.97
CA ALA A 25 5.94 2.21 1.87
C ALA A 25 4.42 2.41 2.07
N TYR A 26 4.02 3.33 2.96
CA TYR A 26 2.64 3.55 3.39
C TYR A 26 2.02 4.86 2.87
N TRP A 27 2.67 5.58 1.96
CA TRP A 27 2.17 6.88 1.46
C TRP A 27 0.72 6.83 0.98
N LEU A 28 0.34 5.82 0.19
CA LEU A 28 -1.03 5.67 -0.31
C LEU A 28 -2.04 5.44 0.82
N THR A 29 -1.67 4.67 1.84
CA THR A 29 -2.50 4.47 3.03
C THR A 29 -2.68 5.77 3.80
N PHE A 30 -1.61 6.55 3.97
CA PHE A 30 -1.70 7.87 4.60
C PHE A 30 -2.56 8.84 3.79
N ALA A 31 -2.44 8.84 2.45
CA ALA A 31 -3.26 9.66 1.57
C ALA A 31 -4.75 9.26 1.67
N GLU A 32 -5.06 7.96 1.70
CA GLU A 32 -6.44 7.49 1.87
C GLU A 32 -7.00 7.80 3.26
N MET A 33 -6.20 7.65 4.32
CA MET A 33 -6.58 8.08 5.67
C MET A 33 -6.87 9.57 5.71
N ALA A 34 -5.99 10.41 5.15
CA ALA A 34 -6.19 11.85 5.09
C ALA A 34 -7.45 12.23 4.29
N ALA A 35 -7.72 11.55 3.17
CA ALA A 35 -8.94 11.73 2.39
C ALA A 35 -10.19 11.36 3.21
N ARG A 36 -10.17 10.23 3.93
CA ARG A 36 -11.29 9.82 4.79
C ARG A 36 -11.52 10.81 5.91
N TRP A 37 -10.48 11.28 6.57
CA TRP A 37 -10.60 12.25 7.66
C TRP A 37 -11.15 13.61 7.21
N SER A 38 -10.94 13.99 5.95
CA SER A 38 -11.47 15.24 5.40
C SER A 38 -12.86 15.13 4.77
N SER A 39 -13.26 13.93 4.33
CA SER A 39 -14.51 13.73 3.57
C SER A 39 -15.61 12.99 4.33
N ASP A 40 -15.25 12.20 5.35
CA ASP A 40 -16.21 11.41 6.14
C ASP A 40 -16.52 12.12 7.48
N PRO A 41 -17.78 12.56 7.71
CA PRO A 41 -18.19 13.20 8.96
C PRO A 41 -17.90 12.36 10.20
N GLN A 42 -17.92 11.02 10.09
CA GLN A 42 -17.68 10.10 11.21
C GLN A 42 -16.20 10.05 11.65
N TYR A 43 -15.27 10.44 10.77
CA TYR A 43 -13.83 10.40 11.01
C TYR A 43 -13.14 11.77 11.00
N SER A 44 -13.93 12.84 11.04
CA SER A 44 -13.50 14.25 11.05
C SER A 44 -12.45 14.62 12.11
N HIS A 45 -12.32 13.82 13.18
CA HIS A 45 -11.37 14.02 14.27
C HIS A 45 -10.07 13.20 14.14
N GLY A 46 -9.88 12.51 13.01
CA GLY A 46 -8.76 11.58 12.81
C GLY A 46 -7.37 12.21 12.99
N TYR A 47 -7.23 13.51 12.73
CA TYR A 47 -5.97 14.26 12.89
C TYR A 47 -5.52 14.42 14.35
N LEU A 48 -6.43 14.30 15.33
CA LEU A 48 -6.07 14.45 16.74
C LEU A 48 -5.13 13.34 17.22
N VAL A 49 -5.30 12.12 16.72
CA VAL A 49 -4.52 10.95 17.13
C VAL A 49 -3.02 11.10 16.82
N PRO A 50 -2.58 11.39 15.58
CA PRO A 50 -1.15 11.58 15.29
C PRO A 50 -0.58 12.80 16.02
N ALA A 51 -1.33 13.89 16.18
CA ALA A 51 -0.90 15.05 16.95
C ALA A 51 -0.67 14.71 18.43
N PHE A 52 -1.62 13.98 19.04
CA PHE A 52 -1.54 13.57 20.43
C PHE A 52 -0.44 12.52 20.67
N ALA A 53 -0.28 11.56 19.75
CA ALA A 53 0.82 10.60 19.80
C ALA A 53 2.20 11.29 19.74
N GLY A 54 2.34 12.31 18.88
CA GLY A 54 3.54 13.14 18.81
C GLY A 54 3.82 13.89 20.11
N LEU A 55 2.79 14.49 20.71
CA LEU A 55 2.89 15.15 22.01
C LEU A 55 3.31 14.17 23.13
N LEU A 56 2.72 12.98 23.18
CA LEU A 56 3.08 11.96 24.17
C LEU A 56 4.52 11.46 23.99
N LEU A 57 4.96 11.23 22.74
CA LEU A 57 6.34 10.87 22.44
C LEU A 57 7.30 11.98 22.87
N TRP A 58 6.95 13.24 22.64
CA TRP A 58 7.74 14.40 23.08
C TRP A 58 7.84 14.49 24.60
N GLN A 59 6.72 14.36 25.31
CA GLN A 59 6.70 14.38 26.78
C GLN A 59 7.49 13.20 27.37
N ARG A 60 7.47 12.04 26.71
CA ARG A 60 8.14 10.82 27.17
C ARG A 60 9.57 10.65 26.65
N ARG A 61 10.10 11.59 25.85
CA ARG A 61 11.43 11.48 25.24
C ARG A 61 12.55 11.21 26.24
N ALA A 62 12.43 11.76 27.45
CA ALA A 62 13.43 11.59 28.53
C ALA A 62 13.40 10.19 29.18
N ARG A 63 12.31 9.44 29.00
CA ARG A 63 12.16 8.06 29.48
C ARG A 63 12.54 7.03 28.42
N LEU A 64 12.87 7.47 27.20
CA LEU A 64 13.28 6.56 26.14
C LEU A 64 14.67 5.99 26.47
N PRO A 65 14.85 4.66 26.41
CA PRO A 65 16.14 4.05 26.70
C PRO A 65 17.21 4.60 25.76
N ALA A 66 18.36 5.00 26.33
CA ALA A 66 19.47 5.60 25.59
C ALA A 66 20.20 4.61 24.65
N VAL A 67 19.85 3.33 24.70
CA VAL A 67 20.58 2.25 24.02
C VAL A 67 19.68 1.59 23.00
N TRP A 68 19.91 1.92 21.73
CA TRP A 68 19.35 1.19 20.60
C TRP A 68 20.13 -0.13 20.47
N GLN A 69 19.54 -1.24 20.92
CA GLN A 69 20.13 -2.56 20.71
C GLN A 69 19.75 -3.05 19.31
N SER A 70 20.62 -2.76 18.32
CA SER A 70 20.44 -3.20 16.94
C SER A 70 20.71 -4.70 16.83
N HIS A 71 19.68 -5.50 16.59
CA HIS A 71 19.84 -6.92 16.27
C HIS A 71 20.09 -7.09 14.75
N PRO A 72 21.12 -7.82 14.30
CA PRO A 72 21.44 -7.97 12.88
C PRO A 72 20.31 -8.64 12.08
N ALA A 73 19.57 -9.56 12.71
CA ALA A 73 18.38 -10.17 12.10
C ALA A 73 17.29 -9.12 11.77
N GLY A 74 17.18 -8.04 12.54
CA GLY A 74 16.24 -6.95 12.27
C GLY A 74 16.57 -6.20 10.99
N GLY A 75 17.86 -6.00 10.70
CA GLY A 75 18.31 -5.43 9.43
C GLY A 75 17.95 -6.32 8.23
N GLY A 76 18.16 -7.64 8.37
CA GLY A 76 17.76 -8.62 7.34
C GLY A 76 16.25 -8.63 7.07
N LEU A 77 15.44 -8.63 8.13
CA LEU A 77 13.98 -8.53 8.03
C LEU A 77 13.54 -7.24 7.35
N MET A 78 14.16 -6.10 7.66
CA MET A 78 13.84 -4.82 7.04
C MET A 78 14.19 -4.81 5.54
N ALA A 79 15.36 -5.35 5.18
CA ALA A 79 15.77 -5.48 3.78
C ALA A 79 14.83 -6.39 2.99
N LEU A 80 14.41 -7.53 3.57
CA LEU A 80 13.42 -8.41 2.97
C LEU A 80 12.07 -7.73 2.81
N ALA A 81 11.59 -7.01 3.83
CA ALA A 81 10.35 -6.26 3.77
C ALA A 81 10.38 -5.19 2.67
N LEU A 82 11.49 -4.45 2.54
CA LEU A 82 11.69 -3.48 1.46
C LEU A 82 11.71 -4.14 0.08
N LEU A 83 12.42 -5.27 -0.07
CA LEU A 83 12.45 -6.04 -1.31
C LEU A 83 11.04 -6.49 -1.72
N LEU A 84 10.31 -7.13 -0.81
CA LEU A 84 8.94 -7.57 -1.05
C LEU A 84 8.03 -6.40 -1.40
N ARG A 85 8.17 -5.26 -0.73
CA ARG A 85 7.39 -4.04 -1.01
C ARG A 85 7.68 -3.47 -2.40
N CYS A 86 8.95 -3.44 -2.80
CA CYS A 86 9.37 -3.01 -4.14
C CYS A 86 8.80 -3.95 -5.21
N LEU A 87 8.91 -5.26 -5.02
CA LEU A 87 8.37 -6.25 -5.96
C LEU A 87 6.85 -6.14 -6.09
N ALA A 88 6.13 -6.06 -4.96
CA ALA A 88 4.68 -5.91 -4.95
C ALA A 88 4.22 -4.62 -5.64
N GLY A 89 4.99 -3.53 -5.50
CA GLY A 89 4.72 -2.25 -6.17
C GLY A 89 4.89 -2.29 -7.70
N HIS A 90 5.45 -3.35 -8.27
CA HIS A 90 5.59 -3.51 -9.72
C HIS A 90 4.79 -4.67 -10.29
N ALA A 91 4.05 -5.39 -9.44
CA ALA A 91 3.27 -6.54 -9.83
C ALA A 91 1.89 -6.13 -10.38
N ASP A 92 1.46 -6.84 -11.42
CA ASP A 92 0.09 -6.81 -11.93
C ASP A 92 -0.65 -8.02 -11.36
N ILE A 93 -1.68 -7.77 -10.55
CA ILE A 93 -2.36 -8.81 -9.75
C ILE A 93 -3.88 -8.65 -9.90
N ALA A 94 -4.58 -9.77 -10.13
CA ALA A 94 -6.04 -9.84 -10.10
C ALA A 94 -6.49 -10.79 -8.97
N VAL A 95 -7.34 -10.28 -8.09
CA VAL A 95 -8.00 -11.04 -7.02
C VAL A 95 -9.42 -11.37 -7.49
N LEU A 96 -9.66 -12.66 -7.68
CA LEU A 96 -10.94 -13.22 -8.12
C LEU A 96 -11.72 -13.69 -6.90
N ASP A 97 -12.97 -13.25 -6.79
CA ASP A 97 -13.91 -13.77 -5.80
C ASP A 97 -14.58 -15.03 -6.34
N ALA A 98 -14.07 -16.19 -5.94
CA ALA A 98 -14.56 -17.50 -6.38
C ALA A 98 -15.97 -17.83 -5.88
N SER A 99 -16.48 -17.10 -4.88
CA SER A 99 -17.84 -17.28 -4.35
C SER A 99 -18.91 -16.61 -5.21
N VAL A 100 -18.50 -15.67 -6.07
CA VAL A 100 -19.40 -14.91 -6.92
C VAL A 100 -19.57 -15.61 -8.27
N GLU A 101 -20.83 -15.81 -8.64
CA GLU A 101 -21.24 -16.30 -9.95
C GLU A 101 -22.13 -15.23 -10.60
N ARG A 102 -21.83 -14.86 -11.85
CA ARG A 102 -22.60 -13.86 -12.61
C ARG A 102 -22.85 -14.36 -14.01
N VAL A 103 -24.04 -14.04 -14.53
CA VAL A 103 -24.35 -14.24 -15.95
C VAL A 103 -23.68 -13.12 -16.74
N ILE A 104 -22.89 -13.49 -17.73
CA ILE A 104 -22.23 -12.55 -18.62
C ILE A 104 -23.28 -11.91 -19.52
N SER A 105 -23.28 -10.58 -19.54
CA SER A 105 -24.14 -9.76 -20.38
C SER A 105 -23.45 -8.41 -20.65
N PRO A 106 -23.86 -7.65 -21.67
CA PRO A 106 -23.28 -6.33 -21.95
C PRO A 106 -23.33 -5.38 -20.74
N GLU A 107 -24.37 -5.48 -19.91
CA GLU A 107 -24.60 -4.61 -18.74
C GLU A 107 -23.72 -4.97 -17.54
N THR A 108 -23.23 -6.22 -17.48
CA THR A 108 -22.36 -6.70 -16.40
C THR A 108 -20.87 -6.50 -16.71
N LEU A 109 -20.53 -6.23 -17.97
CA LEU A 109 -19.17 -6.00 -18.43
C LEU A 109 -18.84 -4.50 -18.51
N CYS A 110 -17.58 -4.14 -18.19
CA CYS A 110 -17.09 -2.76 -18.34
C CYS A 110 -16.62 -2.47 -19.79
N GLN A 111 -17.45 -2.81 -20.78
CA GLN A 111 -17.17 -2.59 -22.20
C GLN A 111 -18.03 -1.43 -22.75
N GLY A 112 -17.55 -0.80 -23.83
CA GLY A 112 -18.26 0.33 -24.47
C GLY A 112 -19.23 -0.08 -25.58
N VAL A 113 -19.64 -1.35 -25.63
CA VAL A 113 -20.49 -1.90 -26.70
C VAL A 113 -21.62 -2.76 -26.11
N ASP A 114 -22.76 -2.76 -26.78
CA ASP A 114 -23.99 -3.41 -26.31
C ASP A 114 -24.08 -4.90 -26.72
N PHE A 115 -22.95 -5.54 -27.02
CA PHE A 115 -22.89 -6.93 -27.48
C PHE A 115 -21.72 -7.68 -26.85
N THR A 116 -21.92 -8.97 -26.56
CA THR A 116 -20.87 -9.91 -26.20
C THR A 116 -21.21 -11.31 -26.71
N PRO A 117 -20.26 -12.06 -27.29
CA PRO A 117 -20.50 -13.43 -27.77
C PRO A 117 -20.78 -14.41 -26.63
N PHE A 118 -20.51 -14.02 -25.39
CA PHE A 118 -20.70 -14.84 -24.19
C PHE A 118 -22.01 -14.55 -23.45
N ALA A 119 -22.93 -13.80 -24.07
CA ALA A 119 -24.20 -13.43 -23.45
C ALA A 119 -24.98 -14.67 -22.98
N GLY A 120 -25.40 -14.66 -21.73
CA GLY A 120 -26.17 -15.75 -21.10
C GLY A 120 -25.32 -16.85 -20.45
N LEU A 121 -23.98 -16.83 -20.59
CA LEU A 121 -23.12 -17.79 -19.90
C LEU A 121 -22.91 -17.39 -18.43
N ALA A 122 -23.05 -18.35 -17.52
CA ALA A 122 -22.68 -18.15 -16.12
C ALA A 122 -21.17 -18.33 -15.93
N ALA A 123 -20.51 -17.35 -15.32
CA ALA A 123 -19.10 -17.39 -14.97
C ALA A 123 -18.93 -17.32 -13.45
N ARG A 124 -18.17 -18.27 -12.90
CA ARG A 124 -17.77 -18.32 -11.49
C ARG A 124 -16.37 -17.76 -11.33
N GLY A 125 -16.18 -16.90 -10.33
CA GLY A 125 -14.93 -16.19 -10.11
C GLY A 125 -14.95 -14.81 -10.76
N TRP A 126 -15.35 -13.78 -10.00
CA TRP A 126 -15.43 -12.41 -10.53
C TRP A 126 -14.28 -11.53 -10.04
N PRO A 127 -13.68 -10.66 -10.88
CA PRO A 127 -12.65 -9.73 -10.43
C PRO A 127 -13.19 -8.77 -9.37
N ARG A 128 -12.64 -8.85 -8.16
CA ARG A 128 -12.99 -7.96 -7.04
C ARG A 128 -11.95 -6.87 -6.84
N HIS A 129 -10.67 -7.23 -6.92
CA HIS A 129 -9.57 -6.27 -6.89
C HIS A 129 -8.62 -6.54 -8.04
N VAL A 130 -8.19 -5.48 -8.73
CA VAL A 130 -7.16 -5.56 -9.77
C VAL A 130 -6.15 -4.46 -9.51
N LEU A 131 -4.89 -4.83 -9.42
CA LEU A 131 -3.76 -3.94 -9.25
C LEU A 131 -2.95 -3.92 -10.54
N LEU A 132 -2.66 -2.73 -11.03
CA LEU A 132 -1.72 -2.49 -12.13
C LEU A 132 -0.49 -1.81 -11.53
N ARG A 133 0.66 -2.49 -11.54
CA ARG A 133 1.92 -2.03 -10.93
C ARG A 133 1.68 -1.57 -9.48
N GLY A 134 1.06 -2.44 -8.70
CA GLY A 134 0.70 -2.16 -7.30
C GLY A 134 -0.33 -1.04 -7.07
N VAL A 135 -0.88 -0.41 -8.12
CA VAL A 135 -1.94 0.62 -8.01
C VAL A 135 -3.31 -0.05 -8.21
N PRO A 136 -4.26 0.08 -7.27
CA PRO A 136 -5.59 -0.50 -7.43
C PRO A 136 -6.36 0.21 -8.56
N ILE A 137 -6.65 -0.51 -9.64
CA ILE A 137 -7.44 -0.05 -10.78
C ILE A 137 -8.89 -0.55 -10.71
N VAL A 138 -9.14 -1.67 -10.03
CA VAL A 138 -10.47 -2.15 -9.63
C VAL A 138 -10.43 -2.40 -8.14
N GLN A 139 -11.41 -1.87 -7.40
CA GLN A 139 -11.51 -2.05 -5.96
C GLN A 139 -12.95 -2.31 -5.56
N ASP A 140 -13.18 -3.42 -4.86
CA ASP A 140 -14.52 -3.90 -4.46
C ASP A 140 -15.49 -4.01 -5.64
N GLY A 141 -14.98 -4.46 -6.79
CA GLY A 141 -15.73 -4.61 -8.03
C GLY A 141 -15.99 -3.32 -8.80
N ALA A 142 -15.58 -2.16 -8.30
CA ALA A 142 -15.72 -0.88 -8.99
C ALA A 142 -14.42 -0.49 -9.70
N LEU A 143 -14.52 -0.10 -10.98
CA LEU A 143 -13.42 0.44 -11.76
C LEU A 143 -13.06 1.84 -11.22
N ARG A 144 -11.79 2.06 -10.88
CA ARG A 144 -11.25 3.34 -10.39
C ARG A 144 -10.20 3.96 -11.32
N ALA A 145 -9.80 3.27 -12.38
CA ALA A 145 -8.80 3.76 -13.31
C ALA A 145 -9.36 4.84 -14.26
N GLY A 146 -8.57 5.88 -14.50
CA GLY A 146 -8.85 6.92 -15.50
C GLY A 146 -8.01 6.74 -16.78
N PRO A 147 -8.33 7.49 -17.86
CA PRO A 147 -7.49 7.53 -19.06
C PRO A 147 -6.03 7.89 -18.73
N GLY A 148 -5.07 7.25 -19.41
CA GLY A 148 -3.63 7.47 -19.18
C GLY A 148 -3.01 6.64 -18.05
N THR A 149 -3.80 5.81 -17.35
CA THR A 149 -3.27 4.90 -16.31
C THR A 149 -2.30 3.84 -16.89
N GLY A 150 -2.49 3.42 -18.14
CA GLY A 150 -1.62 2.48 -18.83
C GLY A 150 -0.31 3.09 -19.34
N ARG A 151 0.69 2.25 -19.63
CA ARG A 151 1.95 2.66 -20.29
C ARG A 151 2.27 1.70 -21.42
N PHE A 152 2.83 2.22 -22.51
CA PHE A 152 3.35 1.39 -23.59
C PHE A 152 4.49 0.49 -23.12
N VAL A 153 4.40 -0.80 -23.41
CA VAL A 153 5.45 -1.80 -23.15
C VAL A 153 6.01 -2.24 -24.50
N GLN A 154 7.21 -1.78 -24.82
CA GLN A 154 7.89 -2.16 -26.06
C GLN A 154 8.30 -3.62 -25.99
N ARG A 155 7.81 -4.44 -26.92
CA ARG A 155 8.29 -5.82 -27.10
C ARG A 155 9.52 -5.78 -27.99
N ARG A 156 10.56 -6.55 -27.64
CA ARG A 156 11.66 -6.83 -28.57
C ARG A 156 11.19 -7.94 -29.50
N LEU A 157 11.48 -7.83 -30.79
CA LEU A 157 11.30 -8.95 -31.70
C LEU A 157 12.27 -10.06 -31.25
N PRO A 158 11.79 -11.32 -31.18
CA PRO A 158 12.62 -12.46 -30.82
C PRO A 158 13.76 -12.69 -31.83
#